data_AF-A0A951GEJ5-F1
#
_entry.id   AF-A0A951GEJ5-F1
#
_cell.length_a   1.000
_cell.length_b   1.000
_cell.length_c   1.000
_cell.angle_alpha   90.00
_cell.angle_beta   90.00
_cell.angle_gamma   90.00
#
_symmetry.space_group_name_H-M   'P 1'
#
loop_
_entity.id
_entity.type
_entity.pdbx_description
1 polymer ?
#
loop_
_entity_poly.entity_id
_entity_poly.type
_entity_poly.pdbx_seq_one_letter_code
_entity_poly.pdbx_strand_id
1 'polypeptide(L)'
;MFWVVVALLYFVLAAVAPSILGLFVNRARPDFGSLSLSLRVVFLVIALICLAATSYVHVESDEIAVLNKIYGTTSLSGEHIVATNGEKGPQAEILTPGWHPWFLVNVIYQVENKKVVSIPSSKYGFLVAKDGVPLRPDQFLADAFPSGRELDMLDAEFFLTHEGQRGPQTTILTPGTYRLNTHLWDVTIKDATDVAEGSVGVVKSNVIDSVHFGNLTAAKPSSCEQKTVSTNASGEAVAAAEAKSDEGRLAAILVPVGCIGVWEKALQPGRYYVNEAAYKVTMMSTRVQTWEFKGGYRKRYIDLSLDQAGNLTQTPRFEDIKKPDNAADPAVTPFVEGWLVPLELRVLAQVTPDNAPFVVASVGTLKDIEDNIMVPTIRSIVRNVVGAQGRHVLDLA
;
A
#
# COMPACT_ATOMS: atom_id res chain seq x y z
N MET A 1 -32.76 24.54 12.63
CA MET A 1 -33.76 25.52 12.10
C MET A 1 -35.04 25.61 12.93
N PHE A 2 -35.68 24.50 13.32
CA PHE A 2 -36.95 24.49 14.09
C PHE A 2 -36.95 25.41 15.33
N TRP A 3 -35.96 25.25 16.21
CA TRP A 3 -35.85 26.02 17.45
C TRP A 3 -35.63 27.53 17.26
N VAL A 4 -35.03 27.95 16.14
CA VAL A 4 -34.86 29.38 15.80
C VAL A 4 -36.20 30.00 15.45
N VAL A 5 -37.03 29.30 14.66
CA VAL A 5 -38.37 29.75 14.30
C VAL A 5 -39.25 29.85 15.54
N VAL A 6 -39.15 28.86 16.44
CA VAL A 6 -39.85 28.87 17.73
C VAL A 6 -39.38 30.04 18.61
N ALA A 7 -38.07 30.29 18.69
CA ALA A 7 -37.53 31.43 19.43
C ALA A 7 -38.02 32.78 18.88
N LEU A 8 -38.02 32.96 17.56
CA LEU A 8 -38.54 34.17 16.90
C LEU A 8 -40.04 34.35 17.18
N LEU A 9 -40.82 33.26 17.15
CA LEU A 9 -42.25 33.31 17.46
C LEU A 9 -42.50 33.74 18.91
N TYR A 10 -41.76 33.21 19.88
CA TYR A 10 -41.87 33.63 21.28
C TYR A 10 -41.37 35.06 21.51
N PHE A 11 -40.38 35.53 20.73
CA PHE A 11 -39.95 36.91 20.75
C PHE A 11 -41.07 37.86 20.25
N VAL A 12 -41.76 37.50 19.18
CA VAL A 12 -42.93 38.24 18.67
C VAL A 12 -44.10 38.19 19.67
N LEU A 13 -44.37 37.03 20.28
CA LEU A 13 -45.40 36.91 21.32
C LEU A 13 -45.07 37.76 22.56
N ALA A 14 -43.81 37.91 22.95
CA ALA A 14 -43.41 38.81 24.02
C ALA A 14 -43.81 40.27 23.71
N ALA A 15 -43.71 40.70 22.44
CA ALA A 15 -44.11 42.04 22.04
C ALA A 15 -45.64 42.22 21.95
N VAL A 16 -46.35 41.22 21.41
CA VAL A 16 -47.76 41.34 21.01
C VAL A 16 -48.75 40.86 22.09
N ALA A 17 -48.44 39.78 22.81
CA ALA A 17 -49.35 39.17 23.79
C ALA A 17 -49.79 40.14 24.91
N PRO A 18 -48.95 41.03 25.44
CA PRO A 18 -49.36 42.02 26.44
C PRO A 18 -50.36 43.05 25.91
N SER A 19 -50.26 43.38 24.62
CA SER A 19 -51.19 44.30 23.94
C SER A 19 -52.54 43.62 23.71
N ILE A 20 -52.54 42.33 23.35
CA ILE A 20 -53.74 41.51 23.22
C ILE A 20 -54.40 41.26 24.58
N LEU A 21 -53.62 41.01 25.63
CA LEU A 21 -54.12 40.85 27.00
C LEU A 21 -54.92 42.09 27.47
N GLY A 22 -54.52 43.28 27.03
CA GLY A 22 -55.21 44.54 27.31
C GLY A 22 -56.54 44.73 26.58
N LEU A 23 -56.87 43.89 25.59
CA LEU A 23 -58.19 43.86 24.95
C LEU A 23 -59.20 43.03 25.75
N PHE A 24 -58.74 42.04 26.52
CA PHE A 24 -59.60 41.11 27.28
C PHE A 24 -59.64 41.41 28.79
N VAL A 25 -58.59 42.03 29.33
CA VAL A 25 -58.49 42.39 30.76
C VAL A 25 -58.48 43.90 30.90
N ASN A 26 -59.32 44.42 31.80
CA ASN A 26 -59.45 45.87 32.02
C ASN A 26 -58.12 46.49 32.45
N ARG A 27 -57.61 47.43 31.63
CA ARG A 27 -56.31 48.09 31.81
C ARG A 27 -56.22 48.93 33.09
N ALA A 28 -57.36 49.24 33.70
CA ALA A 28 -57.48 49.96 34.96
C ALA A 28 -57.25 49.09 36.22
N ARG A 29 -57.02 47.77 36.07
CA ARG A 29 -56.63 46.93 37.22
C ARG A 29 -55.22 47.30 37.70
N PRO A 30 -54.99 47.44 39.02
CA PRO A 30 -53.67 47.78 39.56
C PRO A 30 -52.59 46.74 39.20
N ASP A 31 -52.98 45.48 39.04
CA ASP A 31 -52.06 44.36 38.73
C ASP A 31 -51.80 44.16 37.24
N PHE A 32 -52.41 44.95 36.34
CA PHE A 32 -52.25 44.75 34.89
C PHE A 32 -50.80 45.02 34.44
N GLY A 33 -50.12 45.98 35.06
CA GLY A 33 -48.71 46.28 34.79
C GLY A 33 -47.78 45.13 35.15
N SER A 34 -47.99 44.49 36.31
CA SER A 34 -47.17 43.35 36.75
C SER A 34 -47.48 42.08 35.95
N LEU A 35 -48.74 41.85 35.58
CA LEU A 35 -49.19 40.72 34.76
C LEU A 35 -48.65 40.79 33.32
N SER A 36 -48.64 41.98 32.73
CA SER A 36 -48.09 42.18 31.39
C SER A 36 -46.56 42.08 31.36
N LEU A 37 -45.88 42.55 32.41
CA LEU A 37 -44.43 42.40 32.59
C LEU A 37 -44.04 40.93 32.77
N SER A 38 -44.75 40.19 33.64
CA SER A 38 -44.44 38.77 33.89
C SER A 38 -44.62 37.93 32.62
N LEU A 39 -45.68 38.19 31.84
CA LEU A 39 -45.90 37.52 30.56
C LEU A 39 -44.79 37.80 29.54
N ARG A 40 -44.29 39.05 29.45
CA ARG A 40 -43.13 39.41 28.62
C ARG A 40 -41.88 38.65 29.02
N VAL A 41 -41.59 38.62 30.32
CA VAL A 41 -40.42 37.95 30.88
C VAL A 41 -40.48 36.46 30.58
N VAL A 42 -41.63 35.81 30.78
CA VAL A 42 -41.80 34.38 30.50
C VAL A 42 -41.52 34.07 29.02
N PHE A 43 -42.10 34.83 28.09
CA PHE A 43 -41.86 34.59 26.67
C PHE A 43 -40.41 34.90 26.24
N LEU A 44 -39.77 35.92 26.81
CA LEU A 44 -38.35 36.18 26.58
C LEU A 44 -37.46 35.05 27.11
N VAL A 45 -37.77 34.51 28.29
CA VAL A 45 -37.04 33.37 28.86
C VAL A 45 -37.18 32.13 27.97
N ILE A 46 -38.40 31.84 27.48
CA ILE A 46 -38.63 30.72 26.56
C ILE A 46 -37.87 30.93 25.24
N ALA A 47 -37.89 32.14 24.67
CA ALA A 47 -37.14 32.47 23.47
C ALA A 47 -35.63 32.28 23.68
N LEU A 48 -35.11 32.69 24.83
CA LEU A 48 -33.70 32.55 25.19
C LEU A 48 -33.30 31.08 25.40
N ILE A 49 -34.16 30.27 26.02
CA ILE A 49 -33.97 28.81 26.14
C ILE A 49 -33.93 28.16 24.76
N CYS A 50 -34.84 28.55 23.85
CA CYS A 50 -34.85 28.03 22.48
C CYS A 50 -33.58 28.41 21.70
N LEU A 51 -33.05 29.63 21.89
CA LEU A 51 -31.77 30.03 21.31
C LEU A 51 -30.59 29.27 21.93
N ALA A 52 -30.59 29.07 23.25
CA ALA A 52 -29.58 28.27 23.94
C ALA A 52 -29.57 26.82 23.43
N ALA A 53 -30.75 26.24 23.17
CA ALA A 53 -30.88 24.89 22.61
C ALA A 53 -30.28 24.76 21.18
N THR A 54 -30.12 25.86 20.44
CA THR A 54 -29.44 25.86 19.13
C THR A 54 -27.94 26.07 19.20
N SER A 55 -27.42 26.43 20.38
CA SER A 55 -26.05 26.92 20.57
C SER A 55 -25.10 25.89 21.20
N TYR A 56 -25.41 24.60 21.06
CA TYR A 56 -24.50 23.54 21.49
C TYR A 56 -24.49 22.38 20.48
N VAL A 57 -23.33 21.73 20.37
CA VAL A 57 -23.17 20.44 19.70
C VAL A 57 -22.60 19.48 20.73
N HIS A 58 -23.14 18.26 20.73
CA HIS A 58 -22.60 17.15 21.49
C HIS A 58 -22.10 16.09 20.52
N VAL A 59 -20.83 15.71 20.67
CA VAL A 59 -20.18 14.69 19.87
C VAL A 59 -19.82 13.52 20.77
N GLU A 60 -20.25 12.32 20.40
CA GLU A 60 -19.96 11.09 21.14
C GLU A 60 -18.48 10.71 21.05
N SER A 61 -18.02 9.84 21.95
CA SER A 61 -16.60 9.48 22.09
C SER A 61 -15.98 8.80 20.87
N ASP A 62 -16.78 8.06 20.09
CA ASP A 62 -16.41 7.31 18.89
C ASP A 62 -16.80 8.02 17.58
N GLU A 63 -17.23 9.28 17.69
CA GLU A 63 -17.61 10.13 16.56
C GLU A 63 -16.70 11.36 16.44
N ILE A 64 -16.68 11.93 15.24
CA ILE A 64 -16.25 13.29 14.95
C ILE A 64 -17.45 14.02 14.37
N ALA A 65 -17.56 15.32 14.65
CA ALA A 65 -18.53 16.13 13.93
C ALA A 65 -17.84 16.99 12.88
N VAL A 66 -18.24 16.78 11.63
CA VAL A 66 -17.74 17.52 10.47
C VAL A 66 -18.73 18.64 10.18
N LEU A 67 -18.20 19.83 9.89
CA LEU A 67 -18.98 21.04 9.76
C LEU A 67 -19.10 21.46 8.30
N ASN A 68 -20.30 21.84 7.88
CA ASN A 68 -20.53 22.48 6.59
C ASN A 68 -21.26 23.81 6.81
N LYS A 69 -20.62 24.93 6.46
CA LYS A 69 -21.15 26.27 6.70
C LYS A 69 -22.12 26.68 5.59
N ILE A 70 -23.39 26.87 5.95
CA ILE A 70 -24.44 27.24 4.99
C ILE A 70 -24.54 28.77 4.83
N TYR A 71 -24.39 29.51 5.95
CA TYR A 71 -24.60 30.94 5.99
C TYR A 71 -23.28 31.71 6.21
N GLY A 72 -23.08 32.79 5.45
CA GLY A 72 -21.82 33.55 5.42
C GLY A 72 -21.79 34.55 4.26
N THR A 73 -20.88 35.51 4.32
CA THR A 73 -20.69 36.53 3.27
C THR A 73 -19.66 36.12 2.23
N THR A 74 -18.69 35.29 2.61
CA THR A 74 -17.64 34.76 1.74
C THR A 74 -18.04 33.38 1.20
N SER A 75 -17.91 33.20 -0.11
CA SER A 75 -18.08 31.90 -0.77
C SER A 75 -16.72 31.28 -1.04
N LEU A 76 -16.64 29.95 -0.94
CA LEU A 76 -15.44 29.19 -1.28
C LEU A 76 -15.02 29.46 -2.73
N SER A 77 -13.73 29.72 -2.93
CA SER A 77 -13.16 29.82 -4.28
C SER A 77 -13.28 28.47 -4.99
N GLY A 78 -13.60 28.45 -6.28
CA GLY A 78 -13.87 27.20 -7.02
C GLY A 78 -12.68 26.25 -7.16
N GLU A 79 -11.48 26.66 -6.73
CA GLU A 79 -10.27 25.83 -6.73
C GLU A 79 -10.22 24.89 -5.52
N HIS A 80 -10.80 25.30 -4.39
CA HIS A 80 -10.84 24.55 -3.14
C HIS A 80 -12.22 23.96 -2.89
N ILE A 81 -12.27 22.82 -2.19
CA ILE A 81 -13.48 22.08 -1.81
C ILE A 81 -13.73 22.21 -0.30
N VAL A 82 -12.67 22.46 0.48
CA VAL A 82 -12.72 22.60 1.94
C VAL A 82 -12.25 24.00 2.34
N ALA A 83 -13.09 24.67 3.13
CA ALA A 83 -12.85 26.02 3.63
C ALA A 83 -11.96 26.01 4.87
N THR A 84 -10.86 26.78 4.82
CA THR A 84 -9.94 26.99 5.96
C THR A 84 -10.27 28.24 6.77
N ASN A 85 -10.73 29.31 6.10
CA ASN A 85 -10.92 30.64 6.71
C ASN A 85 -12.39 30.98 7.03
N GLY A 86 -13.22 29.97 7.36
CA GLY A 86 -14.62 30.21 7.71
C GLY A 86 -15.52 30.64 6.54
N GLU A 87 -15.13 30.29 5.31
CA GLU A 87 -15.93 30.52 4.09
C GLU A 87 -17.14 29.58 4.05
N LYS A 88 -18.13 29.87 3.19
CA LYS A 88 -19.26 28.94 2.99
C LYS A 88 -18.80 27.62 2.38
N GLY A 89 -19.30 26.50 2.90
CA GLY A 89 -19.00 25.16 2.41
C GLY A 89 -18.45 24.22 3.50
N PRO A 90 -17.98 23.02 3.12
CA PRO A 90 -17.30 22.09 4.02
C PRO A 90 -16.15 22.79 4.74
N GLN A 91 -16.06 22.71 6.06
CA GLN A 91 -14.97 23.33 6.83
C GLN A 91 -13.81 22.35 7.02
N ALA A 92 -12.60 22.88 7.14
CA ALA A 92 -11.40 22.13 7.50
C ALA A 92 -11.46 21.65 8.96
N GLU A 93 -11.91 22.52 9.87
CA GLU A 93 -12.04 22.24 11.29
C GLU A 93 -13.07 21.13 11.55
N ILE A 94 -12.67 20.16 12.37
CA ILE A 94 -13.55 19.10 12.88
C ILE A 94 -13.73 19.27 14.39
N LEU A 95 -14.94 18.98 14.88
CA LEU A 95 -15.20 18.96 16.31
C LEU A 95 -14.82 17.60 16.90
N THR A 96 -13.96 17.64 17.91
CA THR A 96 -13.58 16.47 18.71
C THR A 96 -14.70 16.07 19.66
N PRO A 97 -14.69 14.83 20.21
CA PRO A 97 -15.67 14.40 21.20
C PRO A 97 -15.78 15.35 22.39
N GLY A 98 -17.01 15.60 22.83
CA GLY A 98 -17.27 16.47 23.95
C GLY A 98 -18.46 17.40 23.75
N TRP A 99 -18.52 18.42 24.60
CA TRP A 99 -19.56 19.45 24.56
C TRP A 99 -18.96 20.76 24.06
N HIS A 100 -19.49 21.26 22.94
CA HIS A 100 -19.01 22.46 22.28
C HIS A 100 -20.10 23.55 22.28
N PRO A 101 -20.01 24.57 23.16
CA PRO A 101 -21.01 25.63 23.28
C PRO A 101 -20.75 26.79 22.31
N TRP A 102 -21.07 26.57 21.03
CA TRP A 102 -20.92 27.59 20.00
C TRP A 102 -22.24 28.28 19.67
N PHE A 103 -22.24 29.61 19.69
CA PHE A 103 -23.43 30.42 19.44
C PHE A 103 -24.04 30.12 18.05
N LEU A 104 -25.31 29.70 18.03
CA LEU A 104 -26.07 29.38 16.81
C LEU A 104 -25.39 28.36 15.87
N VAL A 105 -24.57 27.46 16.41
CA VAL A 105 -23.85 26.44 15.63
C VAL A 105 -24.78 25.61 14.73
N ASN A 106 -25.91 25.14 15.25
CA ASN A 106 -26.91 24.34 14.50
C ASN A 106 -27.75 25.16 13.50
N VAL A 107 -27.40 26.43 13.31
CA VAL A 107 -28.05 27.36 12.38
C VAL A 107 -27.07 27.76 11.30
N ILE A 108 -25.86 28.18 11.71
CA ILE A 108 -24.80 28.62 10.80
C ILE A 108 -24.19 27.43 10.05
N TYR A 109 -24.04 26.30 10.76
CA TYR A 109 -23.43 25.08 10.26
C TYR A 109 -24.43 23.93 10.19
N GLN A 110 -24.32 23.12 9.14
CA GLN A 110 -24.82 21.76 9.11
C GLN A 110 -23.75 20.87 9.73
N VAL A 111 -24.10 20.28 10.87
CA VAL A 111 -23.23 19.41 11.65
C VAL A 111 -23.54 17.97 11.27
N GLU A 112 -22.55 17.24 10.79
CA GLU A 112 -22.67 15.82 10.49
C GLU A 112 -21.75 15.01 11.38
N ASN A 113 -22.34 14.18 12.24
CA ASN A 113 -21.57 13.22 13.00
C ASN A 113 -21.15 12.07 12.08
N LYS A 114 -19.86 11.77 12.06
CA LYS A 114 -19.25 10.64 11.34
C LYS A 114 -18.47 9.81 12.35
N LYS A 115 -18.44 8.51 12.14
CA LYS A 115 -17.62 7.61 12.96
C LYS A 115 -16.14 7.89 12.74
N VAL A 116 -15.35 7.77 13.80
CA VAL A 116 -13.90 7.87 13.72
C VAL A 116 -13.37 6.70 12.87
N VAL A 117 -12.33 6.97 12.07
CA VAL A 117 -11.73 5.93 11.21
C VAL A 117 -10.85 5.03 12.06
N SER A 118 -11.22 3.76 12.17
CA SER A 118 -10.45 2.75 12.89
C SER A 118 -9.80 1.78 11.92
N ILE A 119 -8.47 1.72 11.95
CA ILE A 119 -7.65 0.85 11.11
C ILE A 119 -7.26 -0.37 11.94
N PRO A 120 -7.73 -1.57 11.58
CA PRO A 120 -7.45 -2.77 12.36
C PRO A 120 -5.99 -3.19 12.24
N SER A 121 -5.52 -3.98 13.21
CA SER A 121 -4.18 -4.56 13.19
C SER A 121 -3.95 -5.39 11.93
N SER A 122 -2.74 -5.31 11.37
CA SER A 122 -2.34 -5.97 10.11
C SER A 122 -2.90 -5.35 8.82
N LYS A 123 -3.55 -4.20 8.93
CA LYS A 123 -3.99 -3.39 7.78
C LYS A 123 -3.40 -1.99 7.87
N TYR A 124 -3.41 -1.26 6.76
CA TYR A 124 -3.06 0.15 6.72
C TYR A 124 -4.14 0.96 6.01
N GLY A 125 -4.20 2.25 6.31
CA GLY A 125 -5.09 3.20 5.64
C GLY A 125 -4.40 3.84 4.46
N PHE A 126 -4.91 3.59 3.26
CA PHE A 126 -4.55 4.30 2.05
C PHE A 126 -5.40 5.59 1.96
N LEU A 127 -4.73 6.73 1.86
CA LEU A 127 -5.35 8.05 1.87
C LEU A 127 -5.43 8.65 0.47
N VAL A 128 -6.57 9.26 0.16
CA VAL A 128 -6.77 10.10 -1.02
C VAL A 128 -7.30 11.46 -0.56
N ALA A 129 -6.54 12.53 -0.83
CA ALA A 129 -6.97 13.90 -0.58
C ALA A 129 -7.86 14.39 -1.72
N LYS A 130 -9.02 14.95 -1.39
CA LYS A 130 -9.96 15.54 -2.38
C LYS A 130 -9.59 16.97 -2.74
N ASP A 131 -8.88 17.66 -1.86
CA ASP A 131 -8.50 19.07 -1.98
C ASP A 131 -7.02 19.27 -1.64
N GLY A 132 -6.46 20.41 -2.03
CA GLY A 132 -5.05 20.75 -1.93
C GLY A 132 -4.45 21.15 -3.27
N VAL A 133 -3.13 21.38 -3.27
CA VAL A 133 -2.36 21.76 -4.46
C VAL A 133 -2.44 20.63 -5.51
N PRO A 134 -2.66 20.93 -6.79
CA PRO A 134 -2.66 19.90 -7.83
C PRO A 134 -1.33 19.14 -7.90
N LEU A 135 -1.40 17.83 -8.17
CA LEU A 135 -0.21 17.04 -8.50
C LEU A 135 0.48 17.61 -9.74
N ARG A 136 1.81 17.52 -9.76
CA ARG A 136 2.60 17.88 -10.94
C ARG A 136 2.28 16.92 -12.10
N PRO A 137 2.40 17.34 -13.38
CA PRO A 137 2.03 16.51 -14.52
C PRO A 137 2.74 15.15 -14.62
N ASP A 138 3.95 15.05 -14.04
CA ASP A 138 4.79 13.85 -13.98
C ASP A 138 4.57 13.01 -12.71
N GLN A 139 3.73 13.48 -11.80
CA GLN A 139 3.52 12.91 -10.48
C GLN A 139 2.13 12.25 -10.39
N PHE A 140 2.10 10.96 -10.06
CA PHE A 140 0.83 10.20 -9.91
C PHE A 140 0.41 9.96 -8.45
N LEU A 141 1.31 10.20 -7.49
CA LEU A 141 1.06 10.14 -6.05
C LEU A 141 1.66 11.38 -5.39
N ALA A 142 0.97 11.93 -4.38
CA ALA A 142 1.48 13.05 -3.62
C ALA A 142 2.79 12.71 -2.91
N ASP A 143 3.67 13.71 -2.76
CA ASP A 143 4.93 13.57 -2.03
C ASP A 143 4.64 13.15 -0.58
N ALA A 144 5.47 12.28 -0.02
CA ALA A 144 5.33 11.82 1.34
C ALA A 144 5.61 12.95 2.32
N PHE A 145 4.79 12.99 3.37
CA PHE A 145 5.03 13.88 4.49
C PHE A 145 6.35 13.53 5.20
N PRO A 146 7.08 14.54 5.70
CA PRO A 146 8.30 14.32 6.45
C PRO A 146 8.11 13.31 7.59
N SER A 147 9.08 12.42 7.77
CA SER A 147 9.01 11.38 8.78
C SER A 147 8.87 11.96 10.19
N GLY A 148 7.93 11.43 10.98
CA GLY A 148 7.60 11.90 12.33
C GLY A 148 6.55 13.01 12.40
N ARG A 149 6.06 13.53 11.26
CA ARG A 149 4.95 14.50 11.17
C ARG A 149 3.77 13.96 10.35
N GLU A 150 3.65 12.64 10.22
CA GLU A 150 2.58 12.00 9.46
C GLU A 150 1.19 12.25 10.07
N LEU A 151 1.13 12.52 11.38
CA LEU A 151 -0.11 12.88 12.06
C LEU A 151 -0.56 14.31 11.77
N ASP A 152 0.37 15.23 11.50
CA ASP A 152 0.06 16.63 11.20
C ASP A 152 -0.69 16.74 9.86
N MET A 153 -0.46 15.81 8.94
CA MET A 153 -1.20 15.68 7.68
C MET A 153 -2.71 15.48 7.89
N LEU A 154 -3.13 14.88 9.01
CA LEU A 154 -4.55 14.58 9.26
C LEU A 154 -5.36 15.83 9.59
N ASP A 155 -4.69 16.88 10.09
CA ASP A 155 -5.30 18.18 10.28
C ASP A 155 -5.49 18.85 8.91
N ALA A 156 -6.75 19.04 8.53
CA ALA A 156 -7.12 19.60 7.25
C ALA A 156 -6.65 21.06 7.08
N GLU A 157 -6.62 21.85 8.16
CA GLU A 157 -6.15 23.23 8.09
C GLU A 157 -4.64 23.26 7.84
N PHE A 158 -3.89 22.46 8.60
CA PHE A 158 -2.45 22.33 8.42
C PHE A 158 -2.10 21.82 7.02
N PHE A 159 -2.78 20.77 6.56
CA PHE A 159 -2.57 20.17 5.24
C PHE A 159 -2.76 21.18 4.09
N LEU A 160 -3.86 21.94 4.12
CA LEU A 160 -4.20 22.88 3.05
C LEU A 160 -3.32 24.14 3.09
N THR A 161 -2.80 24.53 4.25
CA THR A 161 -1.92 25.70 4.41
C THR A 161 -0.44 25.40 4.11
N HIS A 162 0.00 24.14 4.22
CA HIS A 162 1.39 23.73 4.05
C HIS A 162 1.64 22.95 2.76
N GLU A 163 1.05 23.40 1.64
CA GLU A 163 1.24 22.82 0.30
C GLU A 163 0.86 21.33 0.19
N GLY A 164 -0.10 20.87 1.00
CA GLY A 164 -0.66 19.52 0.86
C GLY A 164 -1.21 19.29 -0.54
N GLN A 165 -0.81 18.19 -1.17
CA GLN A 165 -1.15 17.90 -2.56
C GLN A 165 -2.42 17.05 -2.63
N ARG A 166 -3.37 17.43 -3.50
CA ARG A 166 -4.59 16.65 -3.73
C ARG A 166 -4.28 15.33 -4.46
N GLY A 167 -5.14 14.34 -4.32
CA GLY A 167 -4.99 13.02 -4.94
C GLY A 167 -4.48 11.95 -3.98
N PRO A 168 -4.11 10.76 -4.51
CA PRO A 168 -3.68 9.66 -3.67
C PRO A 168 -2.31 9.95 -3.05
N GLN A 169 -2.16 9.66 -1.76
CA GLN A 169 -0.96 9.99 -0.98
C GLN A 169 0.05 8.84 -0.98
N THR A 170 1.34 9.18 -0.91
CA THR A 170 2.41 8.19 -0.67
C THR A 170 2.42 7.75 0.80
N THR A 171 2.23 8.70 1.73
CA THR A 171 2.13 8.44 3.18
C THR A 171 0.88 7.60 3.51
N ILE A 172 1.06 6.60 4.38
CA ILE A 172 0.00 5.69 4.82
C ILE A 172 -0.35 5.92 6.29
N LEU A 173 -1.54 5.48 6.69
CA LEU A 173 -1.92 5.42 8.10
C LEU A 173 -1.65 4.02 8.66
N THR A 174 -0.93 3.97 9.77
CA THR A 174 -0.66 2.75 10.52
C THR A 174 -1.91 2.29 11.28
N PRO A 175 -1.94 1.08 11.89
CA PRO A 175 -3.08 0.67 12.69
C PRO A 175 -3.33 1.61 13.87
N GLY A 176 -4.58 1.99 14.06
CA GLY A 176 -4.96 2.98 15.06
C GLY A 176 -6.31 3.59 14.77
N THR A 177 -6.74 4.50 15.65
CA THR A 177 -8.00 5.22 15.52
C THR A 177 -7.68 6.68 15.23
N TYR A 178 -8.10 7.17 14.06
CA TYR A 178 -7.76 8.48 13.54
C TYR A 178 -9.00 9.35 13.36
N ARG A 179 -8.91 10.56 13.92
CA ARG A 179 -9.89 11.62 13.72
C ARG A 179 -9.43 12.45 12.54
N LEU A 180 -10.16 12.35 11.43
CA LEU A 180 -9.79 13.00 10.17
C LEU A 180 -11.04 13.51 9.47
N ASN A 181 -10.89 14.60 8.72
CA ASN A 181 -12.00 15.22 8.03
C ASN A 181 -12.42 14.40 6.79
N THR A 182 -13.64 13.83 6.80
CA THR A 182 -14.15 13.00 5.69
C THR A 182 -14.49 13.80 4.42
N HIS A 183 -14.60 15.13 4.51
CA HIS A 183 -14.75 15.98 3.33
C HIS A 183 -13.41 16.19 2.61
N LEU A 184 -12.29 16.18 3.33
CA LEU A 184 -10.95 16.24 2.74
C LEU A 184 -10.45 14.85 2.33
N TRP A 185 -10.59 13.87 3.21
CA TRP A 185 -9.95 12.57 3.08
C TRP A 185 -10.93 11.46 2.68
N ASP A 186 -10.51 10.64 1.72
CA ASP A 186 -11.08 9.33 1.48
C ASP A 186 -10.09 8.25 1.95
N VAL A 187 -10.56 7.30 2.74
CA VAL A 187 -9.72 6.29 3.40
C VAL A 187 -10.13 4.91 2.95
N THR A 188 -9.20 4.20 2.30
CA THR A 188 -9.37 2.80 1.92
C THR A 188 -8.46 1.93 2.77
N ILE A 189 -9.02 0.94 3.44
CA ILE A 189 -8.24 0.01 4.26
C ILE A 189 -7.67 -1.09 3.36
N LYS A 190 -6.35 -1.27 3.38
CA LYS A 190 -5.60 -2.29 2.62
C LYS A 190 -4.79 -3.19 3.54
N ASP A 191 -4.43 -4.37 3.06
CA ASP A 191 -3.70 -5.36 3.85
C ASP A 191 -2.19 -5.07 3.91
N ALA A 192 -1.57 -5.31 5.06
CA ALA A 192 -0.13 -5.17 5.20
C ALA A 192 0.63 -6.25 4.41
N THR A 193 1.83 -5.91 3.95
CA THR A 193 2.72 -6.85 3.26
C THR A 193 3.50 -7.67 4.28
N ASP A 194 3.36 -8.99 4.23
CA ASP A 194 4.05 -9.92 5.12
C ASP A 194 5.19 -10.65 4.38
N VAL A 195 6.42 -10.38 4.77
CA VAL A 195 7.61 -11.06 4.24
C VAL A 195 7.91 -12.25 5.14
N ALA A 196 7.57 -13.45 4.63
CA ALA A 196 7.73 -14.70 5.36
C ALA A 196 9.21 -15.04 5.66
N GLU A 197 9.44 -15.79 6.74
CA GLU A 197 10.76 -16.27 7.12
C GLU A 197 11.41 -17.17 6.06
N GLY A 198 12.69 -16.93 5.78
CA GLY A 198 13.41 -17.58 4.68
C GLY A 198 13.03 -17.03 3.30
N SER A 199 12.43 -15.85 3.24
CA SER A 199 12.24 -15.04 2.05
C SER A 199 12.62 -13.59 2.32
N VAL A 200 12.88 -12.82 1.27
CA VAL A 200 13.13 -11.38 1.31
C VAL A 200 12.20 -10.68 0.33
N GLY A 201 11.79 -9.45 0.64
CA GLY A 201 10.92 -8.65 -0.21
C GLY A 201 11.74 -7.68 -1.06
N VAL A 202 11.87 -7.93 -2.36
CA VAL A 202 12.50 -6.96 -3.27
C VAL A 202 11.48 -5.89 -3.63
N VAL A 203 11.82 -4.63 -3.41
CA VAL A 203 10.92 -3.50 -3.66
C VAL A 203 11.23 -2.85 -5.01
N LYS A 204 10.20 -2.70 -5.84
CA LYS A 204 10.21 -1.80 -6.99
C LYS A 204 9.40 -0.55 -6.66
N SER A 205 10.03 0.61 -6.68
CA SER A 205 9.34 1.90 -6.51
C SER A 205 8.96 2.51 -7.86
N ASN A 206 7.78 3.12 -7.89
CA ASN A 206 7.33 3.96 -8.98
C ASN A 206 7.44 5.47 -8.64
N VAL A 207 7.79 5.84 -7.41
CA VAL A 207 7.92 7.24 -6.95
C VAL A 207 9.34 7.56 -6.45
N ILE A 208 9.70 8.86 -6.44
CA ILE A 208 10.91 9.36 -5.77
C ILE A 208 10.49 10.01 -4.46
N ASP A 209 10.78 9.35 -3.33
CA ASP A 209 10.31 9.83 -2.04
C ASP A 209 11.15 9.38 -0.85
N SER A 210 10.88 9.98 0.31
CA SER A 210 11.33 9.45 1.58
C SER A 210 10.58 8.15 1.91
N VAL A 211 11.30 7.20 2.49
CA VAL A 211 10.80 5.86 2.77
C VAL A 211 10.95 5.57 4.25
N HIS A 212 9.87 5.09 4.86
CA HIS A 212 9.85 4.64 6.25
C HIS A 212 9.14 3.29 6.36
N PHE A 213 9.87 2.20 6.09
CA PHE A 213 9.38 0.83 6.20
C PHE A 213 9.98 0.15 7.43
N GLY A 214 9.51 0.53 8.62
CA GLY A 214 9.99 -0.04 9.87
C GLY A 214 11.50 0.15 10.06
N ASN A 215 12.29 -0.91 9.82
CA ASN A 215 13.75 -0.88 9.90
C ASN A 215 14.44 -0.26 8.67
N LEU A 216 13.76 -0.17 7.52
CA LEU A 216 14.31 0.44 6.32
C LEU A 216 13.84 1.89 6.23
N THR A 217 14.73 2.81 6.61
CA THR A 217 14.47 4.25 6.56
C THR A 217 15.46 4.92 5.62
N ALA A 218 14.95 5.77 4.73
CA ALA A 218 15.75 6.55 3.80
C ALA A 218 15.11 7.92 3.60
N ALA A 219 15.91 8.98 3.73
CA ALA A 219 15.48 10.32 3.35
C ALA A 219 15.29 10.41 1.83
N LYS A 220 14.51 11.40 1.38
CA LYS A 220 14.30 11.63 -0.05
C LYS A 220 15.66 11.87 -0.74
N PRO A 221 16.06 11.02 -1.70
CA PRO A 221 17.36 11.13 -2.34
C PRO A 221 17.43 12.38 -3.23
N SER A 222 18.54 13.12 -3.18
CA SER A 222 18.77 14.29 -4.05
C SER A 222 19.21 13.91 -5.46
N SER A 223 19.80 12.72 -5.63
CA SER A 223 20.21 12.15 -6.91
C SER A 223 19.95 10.65 -6.91
N CYS A 224 19.34 10.17 -7.99
CA CYS A 224 19.07 8.75 -8.22
C CYS A 224 20.11 8.18 -9.18
N GLU A 225 21.33 7.99 -8.68
CA GLU A 225 22.38 7.35 -9.46
C GLU A 225 22.04 5.88 -9.69
N GLN A 226 21.98 5.48 -10.96
CA GLN A 226 21.68 4.11 -11.35
C GLN A 226 22.95 3.28 -11.26
N LYS A 227 22.95 2.28 -10.39
CA LYS A 227 24.06 1.32 -10.29
C LYS A 227 23.78 0.16 -11.23
N THR A 228 24.52 0.09 -12.33
CA THR A 228 24.55 -1.14 -13.14
C THR A 228 25.36 -2.18 -12.38
N VAL A 229 24.71 -3.29 -12.04
CA VAL A 229 25.30 -4.39 -11.31
C VAL A 229 25.41 -5.59 -12.25
N SER A 230 26.53 -6.30 -12.15
CA SER A 230 26.77 -7.56 -12.87
C SER A 230 27.47 -8.56 -11.95
N THR A 231 27.59 -9.82 -12.38
CA THR A 231 28.20 -10.87 -11.56
C THR A 231 29.70 -10.94 -11.78
N ASN A 232 30.48 -11.05 -10.71
CA ASN A 232 31.91 -11.38 -10.79
C ASN A 232 32.12 -12.90 -11.01
N ALA A 233 33.38 -13.35 -11.09
CA ALA A 233 33.74 -14.76 -11.27
C ALA A 233 33.24 -15.68 -10.13
N SER A 234 33.02 -15.16 -8.92
CA SER A 234 32.47 -15.89 -7.76
C SER A 234 30.93 -15.92 -7.72
N GLY A 235 30.24 -15.20 -8.62
CA GLY A 235 28.78 -15.13 -8.66
C GLY A 235 28.17 -14.08 -7.73
N GLU A 236 28.98 -13.19 -7.15
CA GLU A 236 28.50 -12.06 -6.35
C GLU A 236 28.12 -10.88 -7.24
N ALA A 237 27.09 -10.16 -6.85
CA ALA A 237 26.63 -8.98 -7.56
C ALA A 237 27.51 -7.77 -7.23
N VAL A 238 28.35 -7.35 -8.17
CA VAL A 238 29.30 -6.23 -8.04
C VAL A 238 28.99 -5.11 -9.03
N ALA A 239 29.57 -3.92 -8.85
CA ALA A 239 29.40 -2.85 -9.83
C ALA A 239 29.92 -3.32 -11.21
N ALA A 240 29.21 -2.98 -12.29
CA ALA A 240 29.56 -3.44 -13.64
C ALA A 240 30.99 -3.05 -14.07
N ALA A 241 31.51 -1.92 -13.57
CA ALA A 241 32.89 -1.49 -13.78
C ALA A 241 33.92 -2.46 -13.16
N GLU A 242 33.57 -3.13 -12.07
CA GLU A 242 34.42 -4.07 -11.34
C GLU A 242 34.29 -5.51 -11.87
N ALA A 243 33.19 -5.81 -12.55
CA ALA A 243 32.86 -7.17 -12.98
C ALA A 243 33.78 -7.75 -14.08
N LYS A 244 34.59 -6.92 -14.76
CA LYS A 244 35.38 -7.25 -15.96
C LYS A 244 34.53 -8.00 -17.00
N SER A 245 34.06 -7.25 -18.00
CA SER A 245 33.15 -7.70 -19.05
C SER A 245 33.57 -9.02 -19.70
N ASP A 246 32.80 -10.08 -19.44
CA ASP A 246 32.70 -11.25 -20.33
C ASP A 246 31.32 -11.21 -20.99
N GLU A 247 31.27 -11.44 -22.30
CA GLU A 247 30.04 -11.56 -23.07
C GLU A 247 29.16 -12.67 -22.48
N GLY A 248 27.91 -12.33 -22.10
CA GLY A 248 26.91 -13.29 -21.62
C GLY A 248 26.56 -13.25 -20.12
N ARG A 249 27.12 -12.33 -19.32
CA ARG A 249 26.74 -12.17 -17.90
C ARG A 249 25.44 -11.36 -17.74
N LEU A 250 24.60 -11.76 -16.78
CA LEU A 250 23.40 -11.01 -16.40
C LEU A 250 23.80 -9.61 -15.92
N ALA A 251 23.08 -8.59 -16.38
CA ALA A 251 23.21 -7.21 -15.94
C ALA A 251 21.85 -6.68 -15.50
N ALA A 252 21.82 -5.96 -14.39
CA ALA A 252 20.62 -5.32 -13.89
C ALA A 252 20.92 -3.90 -13.43
N ILE A 253 19.91 -3.04 -13.51
CA ILE A 253 19.98 -1.67 -13.00
C ILE A 253 19.30 -1.66 -11.63
N LEU A 254 20.08 -1.36 -10.61
CA LEU A 254 19.59 -1.15 -9.25
C LEU A 254 19.69 0.34 -8.90
N VAL A 255 18.76 0.80 -8.07
CA VAL A 255 18.73 2.19 -7.60
C VAL A 255 18.77 2.26 -6.07
N PRO A 256 19.22 3.38 -5.49
CA PRO A 256 19.12 3.62 -4.06
C PRO A 256 17.67 3.55 -3.56
N VAL A 257 17.51 3.25 -2.28
CA VAL A 257 16.19 3.24 -1.62
C VAL A 257 15.56 4.63 -1.72
N GLY A 258 14.29 4.69 -2.12
CA GLY A 258 13.56 5.93 -2.33
C GLY A 258 13.58 6.46 -3.78
N CYS A 259 14.34 5.85 -4.68
CA CYS A 259 14.33 6.17 -6.12
C CYS A 259 13.39 5.27 -6.92
N ILE A 260 12.97 5.73 -8.11
CA ILE A 260 12.19 4.94 -9.07
C ILE A 260 13.06 3.80 -9.62
N GLY A 261 12.53 2.57 -9.58
CA GLY A 261 13.24 1.37 -10.03
C GLY A 261 13.27 0.27 -8.97
N VAL A 262 14.07 -0.77 -9.21
CA VAL A 262 14.30 -1.84 -8.23
C VAL A 262 15.38 -1.40 -7.26
N TRP A 263 15.06 -1.41 -5.97
CA TRP A 263 15.98 -0.94 -4.93
C TRP A 263 17.15 -1.90 -4.73
N GLU A 264 18.33 -1.36 -4.42
CA GLU A 264 19.52 -2.16 -4.12
C GLU A 264 19.45 -2.94 -2.79
N LYS A 265 18.50 -2.59 -1.91
CA LYS A 265 18.26 -3.28 -0.63
C LYS A 265 16.90 -3.97 -0.63
N ALA A 266 16.88 -5.22 -0.21
CA ALA A 266 15.66 -5.98 0.03
C ALA A 266 15.12 -5.75 1.44
N LEU A 267 13.81 -5.89 1.61
CA LEU A 267 13.15 -5.99 2.90
C LEU A 267 13.46 -7.33 3.55
N GLN A 268 13.82 -7.28 4.82
CA GLN A 268 14.05 -8.47 5.65
C GLN A 268 12.71 -9.14 6.01
N PRO A 269 12.71 -10.38 6.52
CA PRO A 269 11.50 -11.00 7.05
C PRO A 269 10.82 -10.13 8.10
N GLY A 270 9.51 -9.97 7.97
CA GLY A 270 8.72 -9.09 8.83
C GLY A 270 7.47 -8.55 8.14
N ARG A 271 6.64 -7.85 8.93
CA ARG A 271 5.41 -7.22 8.45
C ARG A 271 5.62 -5.74 8.21
N TYR A 272 5.26 -5.27 7.02
CA TYR A 272 5.46 -3.90 6.57
C TYR A 272 4.16 -3.30 6.05
N TYR A 273 3.93 -2.02 6.38
CA TYR A 273 2.81 -1.25 5.84
C TYR A 273 3.28 -0.52 4.57
N VAL A 274 3.27 -1.24 3.46
CA VAL A 274 3.75 -0.73 2.17
C VAL A 274 2.57 -0.24 1.34
N ASN A 275 2.67 0.98 0.83
CA ASN A 275 1.70 1.52 -0.12
C ASN A 275 1.85 0.82 -1.48
N GLU A 276 0.96 -0.11 -1.79
CA GLU A 276 1.00 -0.90 -3.04
C GLU A 276 0.83 -0.06 -4.31
N ALA A 277 0.29 1.17 -4.20
CA ALA A 277 0.19 2.07 -5.33
C ALA A 277 1.57 2.66 -5.70
N ALA A 278 2.41 2.93 -4.70
CA ALA A 278 3.76 3.48 -4.88
C ALA A 278 4.80 2.38 -5.12
N TYR A 279 4.68 1.26 -4.42
CA TYR A 279 5.71 0.24 -4.29
C TYR A 279 5.15 -1.15 -4.58
N LYS A 280 5.86 -1.92 -5.39
CA LYS A 280 5.56 -3.33 -5.64
C LYS A 280 6.61 -4.21 -4.98
N VAL A 281 6.19 -5.05 -4.03
CA VAL A 281 7.08 -6.00 -3.34
C VAL A 281 7.01 -7.35 -4.04
N THR A 282 8.15 -7.88 -4.46
CA THR A 282 8.29 -9.23 -5.01
C THR A 282 9.04 -10.10 -4.01
N MET A 283 8.36 -11.13 -3.52
CA MET A 283 8.93 -12.07 -2.56
C MET A 283 9.91 -12.99 -3.27
N MET A 284 11.08 -13.18 -2.68
CA MET A 284 12.05 -14.17 -3.14
C MET A 284 12.52 -15.05 -1.99
N SER A 285 12.46 -16.36 -2.19
CA SER A 285 12.96 -17.31 -1.21
C SER A 285 14.49 -17.26 -1.16
N THR A 286 15.02 -17.22 0.06
CA THR A 286 16.45 -17.34 0.36
C THR A 286 16.83 -18.75 0.80
N ARG A 287 15.88 -19.69 0.78
CA ARG A 287 16.10 -21.10 1.09
C ARG A 287 16.78 -21.80 -0.09
N VAL A 288 17.54 -22.85 0.22
CA VAL A 288 18.12 -23.73 -0.79
C VAL A 288 17.00 -24.43 -1.56
N GLN A 289 17.02 -24.28 -2.88
CA GLN A 289 16.13 -24.93 -3.83
C GLN A 289 16.86 -26.12 -4.45
N THR A 290 16.15 -27.23 -4.61
CA THR A 290 16.67 -28.41 -5.29
C THR A 290 15.97 -28.55 -6.63
N TRP A 291 16.72 -28.49 -7.71
CA TRP A 291 16.23 -28.79 -9.06
C TRP A 291 16.76 -30.15 -9.51
N GLU A 292 15.84 -31.06 -9.81
CA GLU A 292 16.17 -32.41 -10.25
C GLU A 292 15.92 -32.57 -11.75
N PHE A 293 16.88 -33.16 -12.45
CA PHE A 293 16.80 -33.55 -13.85
C PHE A 293 16.67 -35.07 -13.88
N LYS A 294 15.46 -35.60 -14.07
CA LYS A 294 15.17 -37.02 -13.84
C LYS A 294 14.15 -37.59 -14.80
N GLY A 295 14.35 -38.84 -15.21
CA GLY A 295 13.43 -39.55 -16.11
C GLY A 295 13.30 -38.90 -17.50
N GLY A 296 12.26 -39.28 -18.23
CA GLY A 296 12.03 -38.88 -19.62
C GLY A 296 12.94 -39.57 -20.64
N TYR A 297 13.38 -40.79 -20.34
CA TYR A 297 14.24 -41.58 -21.22
C TYR A 297 13.86 -43.06 -21.21
N ARG A 298 14.21 -43.76 -22.28
CA ARG A 298 13.94 -45.18 -22.47
C ARG A 298 15.21 -45.99 -22.29
N LYS A 299 15.27 -46.82 -21.24
CA LYS A 299 16.37 -47.78 -21.05
C LYS A 299 16.22 -48.92 -22.04
N ARG A 300 17.33 -49.34 -22.65
CA ARG A 300 17.43 -50.53 -23.50
C ARG A 300 18.37 -51.52 -22.83
N TYR A 301 17.84 -52.69 -22.53
CA TYR A 301 18.59 -53.86 -22.08
C TYR A 301 18.81 -54.77 -23.27
N ILE A 302 20.01 -55.35 -23.37
CA ILE A 302 20.32 -56.40 -24.33
C ILE A 302 20.51 -57.66 -23.50
N ASP A 303 19.47 -58.49 -23.46
CA ASP A 303 19.55 -59.77 -22.77
C ASP A 303 20.34 -60.73 -23.67
N LEU A 304 21.46 -61.22 -23.15
CA LEU A 304 22.36 -62.14 -23.85
C LEU A 304 22.04 -63.57 -23.40
N SER A 305 21.71 -64.44 -24.35
CA SER A 305 21.58 -65.87 -24.09
C SER A 305 22.54 -66.66 -24.98
N LEU A 306 23.16 -67.70 -24.41
CA LEU A 306 23.96 -68.66 -25.15
C LEU A 306 23.09 -69.90 -25.42
N ASP A 307 23.05 -70.35 -26.66
CA ASP A 307 22.49 -71.67 -26.98
C ASP A 307 23.50 -72.79 -26.68
N GLN A 308 23.06 -74.05 -26.76
CA GLN A 308 23.91 -75.23 -26.54
C GLN A 308 25.01 -75.39 -27.62
N ALA A 309 24.91 -74.67 -28.74
CA ALA A 309 25.88 -74.67 -29.83
C ALA A 309 26.91 -73.53 -29.71
N GLY A 310 26.79 -72.68 -28.69
CA GLY A 310 27.68 -71.53 -28.47
C GLY A 310 27.32 -70.27 -29.26
N ASN A 311 26.15 -70.21 -29.91
CA ASN A 311 25.69 -68.99 -30.56
C ASN A 311 25.08 -68.03 -29.54
N LEU A 312 25.44 -66.75 -29.69
CA LEU A 312 24.94 -65.66 -28.86
C LEU A 312 23.64 -65.10 -29.46
N THR A 313 22.53 -65.24 -28.74
CA THR A 313 21.27 -64.57 -29.10
C THR A 313 21.11 -63.30 -28.27
N GLN A 314 20.79 -62.20 -28.94
CA GLN A 314 20.60 -60.89 -28.31
C GLN A 314 19.13 -60.49 -28.41
N THR A 315 18.42 -60.45 -27.28
CA THR A 315 17.02 -60.00 -27.23
C THR A 315 16.92 -58.62 -26.59
N PRO A 316 16.42 -57.59 -27.31
CA PRO A 316 16.28 -56.26 -26.75
C PRO A 316 15.04 -56.16 -25.86
N ARG A 317 15.22 -55.69 -24.63
CA ARG A 317 14.14 -55.30 -23.70
C ARG A 317 14.18 -53.80 -23.48
N PHE A 318 13.02 -53.17 -23.34
CA PHE A 318 12.93 -51.74 -23.12
C PHE A 318 12.13 -51.42 -21.88
N GLU A 319 12.52 -50.34 -21.20
CA GLU A 319 11.83 -49.80 -20.03
C GLU A 319 11.74 -48.29 -20.17
N ASP A 320 10.53 -47.74 -20.08
CA ASP A 320 10.29 -46.30 -20.21
C ASP A 320 10.25 -45.66 -18.82
N ILE A 321 11.21 -44.79 -18.54
CA ILE A 321 11.29 -44.06 -17.27
C ILE A 321 10.66 -42.70 -17.50
N LYS A 322 9.44 -42.50 -16.99
CA LYS A 322 8.74 -41.21 -17.10
C LYS A 322 9.41 -40.14 -16.24
N LYS A 323 9.32 -38.89 -16.68
CA LYS A 323 9.72 -37.71 -15.89
C LYS A 323 8.76 -37.58 -14.69
N PRO A 324 9.25 -37.47 -13.45
CA PRO A 324 8.41 -37.10 -12.30
C PRO A 324 7.85 -35.68 -12.43
N ASP A 325 6.64 -35.43 -11.94
CA ASP A 325 5.99 -34.11 -12.04
C ASP A 325 6.74 -33.00 -11.28
N ASN A 326 7.49 -33.37 -10.23
CA ASN A 326 8.29 -32.47 -9.41
C ASN A 326 9.71 -32.22 -9.95
N ALA A 327 10.11 -32.89 -11.04
CA ALA A 327 11.41 -32.66 -11.65
C ALA A 327 11.39 -31.37 -12.48
N ALA A 328 12.46 -30.59 -12.40
CA ALA A 328 12.62 -29.37 -13.19
C ALA A 328 12.56 -29.71 -14.69
N ASP A 329 13.30 -30.75 -15.10
CA ASP A 329 13.43 -31.15 -16.51
C ASP A 329 13.68 -32.68 -16.62
N PRO A 330 13.50 -33.33 -17.78
CA PRO A 330 13.98 -34.68 -18.00
C PRO A 330 15.50 -34.79 -17.81
N ALA A 331 15.98 -36.01 -17.61
CA ALA A 331 17.40 -36.33 -17.61
C ALA A 331 18.08 -35.76 -18.86
N VAL A 332 19.29 -35.25 -18.70
CA VAL A 332 20.06 -34.72 -19.82
C VAL A 332 20.70 -35.89 -20.54
N THR A 333 20.46 -35.99 -21.86
CA THR A 333 20.96 -37.09 -22.70
C THR A 333 22.06 -36.62 -23.65
N PRO A 334 23.31 -36.47 -23.20
CA PRO A 334 24.45 -36.26 -24.09
C PRO A 334 24.69 -37.47 -25.00
N PHE A 335 25.29 -37.20 -26.16
CA PHE A 335 25.72 -38.22 -27.11
C PHE A 335 27.21 -38.47 -26.96
N VAL A 336 27.59 -39.71 -26.61
CA VAL A 336 28.97 -40.12 -26.32
C VAL A 336 29.22 -41.45 -27.00
N GLU A 337 30.25 -41.54 -27.84
CA GLU A 337 30.67 -42.76 -28.55
C GLU A 337 29.56 -43.51 -29.31
N GLY A 338 28.59 -42.77 -29.89
CA GLY A 338 27.47 -43.40 -30.60
C GLY A 338 26.27 -43.74 -29.72
N TRP A 339 26.34 -43.47 -28.42
CA TRP A 339 25.31 -43.79 -27.43
C TRP A 339 24.68 -42.53 -26.85
N LEU A 340 23.36 -42.59 -26.63
CA LEU A 340 22.64 -41.60 -25.81
C LEU A 340 22.69 -42.08 -24.36
N VAL A 341 23.39 -41.35 -23.51
CA VAL A 341 23.56 -41.70 -22.10
C VAL A 341 22.67 -40.78 -21.27
N PRO A 342 21.59 -41.27 -20.62
CA PRO A 342 20.76 -40.45 -19.76
C PRO A 342 21.47 -40.15 -18.44
N LEU A 343 21.72 -38.87 -18.16
CA LEU A 343 22.31 -38.39 -16.92
C LEU A 343 21.23 -37.74 -16.05
N GLU A 344 21.04 -38.30 -14.87
CA GLU A 344 20.22 -37.69 -13.83
C GLU A 344 21.09 -36.75 -13.00
N LEU A 345 20.60 -35.53 -12.78
CA LEU A 345 21.36 -34.47 -12.12
C LEU A 345 20.53 -33.84 -11.02
N ARG A 346 21.21 -33.39 -9.98
CA ARG A 346 20.61 -32.60 -8.91
C ARG A 346 21.40 -31.31 -8.75
N VAL A 347 20.72 -30.17 -8.88
CA VAL A 347 21.31 -28.85 -8.70
C VAL A 347 20.72 -28.21 -7.46
N LEU A 348 21.59 -27.72 -6.59
CA LEU A 348 21.23 -26.94 -5.43
C LEU A 348 21.49 -25.46 -5.74
N ALA A 349 20.45 -24.64 -5.66
CA ALA A 349 20.54 -23.21 -5.91
C ALA A 349 20.04 -22.44 -4.69
N GLN A 350 20.70 -21.33 -4.37
CA GLN A 350 20.28 -20.45 -3.29
C GLN A 350 20.55 -19.00 -3.69
N VAL A 351 19.61 -18.11 -3.37
CA VAL A 351 19.78 -16.68 -3.54
C VAL A 351 20.02 -16.06 -2.16
N THR A 352 21.11 -15.33 -2.01
CA THR A 352 21.40 -14.58 -0.77
C THR A 352 20.52 -13.32 -0.69
N PRO A 353 20.18 -12.85 0.52
CA PRO A 353 19.43 -11.60 0.71
C PRO A 353 20.00 -10.40 -0.06
N ASP A 354 21.32 -10.26 -0.08
CA ASP A 354 22.01 -9.12 -0.71
C ASP A 354 21.96 -9.18 -2.24
N ASN A 355 21.98 -10.39 -2.83
CA ASN A 355 21.86 -10.58 -4.28
C ASN A 355 20.41 -10.61 -4.76
N ALA A 356 19.44 -10.62 -3.85
CA ALA A 356 18.04 -10.76 -4.20
C ALA A 356 17.52 -9.66 -5.13
N PRO A 357 17.82 -8.37 -4.91
CA PRO A 357 17.36 -7.33 -5.81
C PRO A 357 17.95 -7.46 -7.22
N PHE A 358 19.22 -7.85 -7.34
CA PHE A 358 19.87 -8.09 -8.62
C PHE A 358 19.18 -9.20 -9.42
N VAL A 359 18.86 -10.29 -8.74
CA VAL A 359 18.19 -11.46 -9.35
C VAL A 359 16.77 -11.10 -9.83
N VAL A 360 15.99 -10.38 -9.03
CA VAL A 360 14.64 -9.95 -9.43
C VAL A 360 14.68 -8.93 -10.56
N ALA A 361 15.64 -8.01 -10.55
CA ALA A 361 15.78 -7.01 -11.59
C ALA A 361 16.26 -7.57 -12.94
N SER A 362 17.04 -8.67 -12.92
CA SER A 362 17.59 -9.28 -14.13
C SER A 362 16.63 -10.26 -14.82
N VAL A 363 15.97 -11.13 -14.06
CA VAL A 363 15.18 -12.24 -14.63
C VAL A 363 13.73 -12.25 -14.16
N GLY A 364 13.45 -11.77 -12.95
CA GLY A 364 12.11 -11.74 -12.36
C GLY A 364 11.96 -12.73 -11.21
N THR A 365 11.12 -13.75 -11.38
CA THR A 365 10.83 -14.71 -10.29
C THR A 365 11.81 -15.89 -10.30
N LEU A 366 11.85 -16.63 -9.20
CA LEU A 366 12.66 -17.85 -9.09
C LEU A 366 12.33 -18.89 -10.18
N LYS A 367 11.06 -18.99 -10.57
CA LYS A 367 10.62 -19.90 -11.64
C LYS A 367 11.13 -19.45 -13.01
N ASP A 368 11.14 -18.14 -13.26
CA ASP A 368 11.68 -17.59 -14.51
C ASP A 368 13.18 -17.87 -14.63
N ILE A 369 13.91 -17.88 -13.50
CA ILE A 369 15.34 -18.24 -13.46
C ILE A 369 15.54 -19.73 -13.76
N GLU A 370 14.74 -20.59 -13.13
CA GLU A 370 14.79 -22.04 -13.37
C GLU A 370 14.57 -22.34 -14.86
N ASP A 371 13.44 -21.89 -15.41
CA ASP A 371 12.96 -22.28 -16.74
C ASP A 371 13.75 -21.59 -17.87
N ASN A 372 14.10 -20.31 -17.73
CA ASN A 372 14.70 -19.53 -18.83
C ASN A 372 16.23 -19.47 -18.80
N ILE A 373 16.86 -19.65 -17.63
CA ILE A 373 18.31 -19.49 -17.49
C ILE A 373 18.97 -20.80 -17.09
N MET A 374 18.58 -21.37 -15.95
CA MET A 374 19.31 -22.48 -15.33
C MET A 374 19.13 -23.79 -16.09
N VAL A 375 17.90 -24.18 -16.42
CA VAL A 375 17.63 -25.42 -17.18
C VAL A 375 18.33 -25.41 -18.55
N PRO A 376 18.23 -24.37 -19.40
CA PRO A 376 18.95 -24.32 -20.67
C PRO A 376 20.47 -24.33 -20.51
N THR A 377 20.99 -23.59 -19.53
CA THR A 377 22.43 -23.48 -19.29
C THR A 377 23.03 -24.81 -18.83
N ILE A 378 22.40 -25.48 -17.85
CA ILE A 378 22.83 -26.80 -17.36
C ILE A 378 22.79 -27.81 -18.50
N ARG A 379 21.71 -27.84 -19.28
CA ARG A 379 21.58 -28.74 -20.44
C ARG A 379 22.69 -28.51 -21.46
N SER A 380 23.02 -27.25 -21.74
CA SER A 380 24.12 -26.89 -22.65
C SER A 380 25.49 -27.32 -22.10
N ILE A 381 25.81 -26.96 -20.86
CA ILE A 381 27.08 -27.29 -20.20
C ILE A 381 27.26 -28.81 -20.16
N VAL A 382 26.26 -29.56 -19.70
CA VAL A 382 26.35 -31.02 -19.59
C VAL A 382 26.55 -31.65 -20.97
N ARG A 383 25.81 -31.20 -22.00
CA ARG A 383 25.99 -31.70 -23.38
C ARG A 383 27.39 -31.41 -23.92
N ASN A 384 27.91 -30.22 -23.67
CA ASN A 384 29.23 -29.81 -24.18
C ASN A 384 30.37 -30.51 -23.44
N VAL A 385 30.30 -30.62 -22.11
CA VAL A 385 31.35 -31.22 -21.28
C VAL A 385 31.38 -32.74 -21.43
N VAL A 386 30.21 -33.37 -21.47
CA VAL A 386 30.10 -34.83 -21.57
C VAL A 386 30.28 -35.30 -23.02
N GLY A 387 29.77 -34.56 -23.99
CA GLY A 387 29.95 -34.83 -25.42
C GLY A 387 31.31 -34.41 -26.00
N ALA A 388 32.22 -33.88 -25.17
CA ALA A 388 33.56 -33.47 -25.61
C ALA A 388 34.38 -34.68 -26.11
N GLN A 389 35.23 -34.44 -27.11
CA GLN A 389 36.11 -35.47 -27.66
C GLN A 389 37.04 -36.05 -26.56
N GLY A 390 37.17 -37.37 -26.53
CA GLY A 390 38.04 -38.09 -25.59
C GLY A 390 37.37 -38.56 -24.30
N ARG A 391 36.04 -38.42 -24.17
CA ARG A 391 35.28 -39.06 -23.07
C ARG A 391 34.67 -40.37 -23.51
N HIS A 392 34.79 -41.39 -22.68
CA HIS A 392 34.20 -42.70 -22.90
C HIS A 392 32.86 -42.84 -22.15
N VAL A 393 31.97 -43.68 -22.66
CA VAL A 393 30.68 -43.95 -21.98
C VAL A 393 30.90 -44.50 -20.55
N LEU A 394 31.97 -45.26 -20.35
CA LEU A 394 32.35 -45.82 -19.05
C LEU A 394 32.79 -44.75 -18.03
N ASP A 395 33.21 -43.57 -18.47
CA ASP A 395 33.62 -42.46 -17.57
C ASP A 395 32.42 -41.78 -16.90
N LEU A 396 31.19 -42.16 -17.29
CA LEU A 396 29.92 -41.58 -16.84
C LEU A 396 29.15 -42.51 -15.90
N ALA A 397 29.69 -43.70 -15.62
CA ALA A 397 29.04 -44.78 -14.87
C ALA A 397 29.29 -44.71 -13.36
#